data_AF-A0A354I3F9-F1
#
_entry.id   AF-A0A354I3F9-F1
#
_cell.length_a   1.000
_cell.length_b   1.000
_cell.length_c   1.000
_cell.angle_alpha   90.00
_cell.angle_beta   90.00
_cell.angle_gamma   90.00
#
_symmetry.space_group_name_H-M   'P 1'
#
loop_
_entity.id
_entity.type
_entity.pdbx_description
1 polymer ?
#
loop_
_entity_poly.entity_id
_entity_poly.type
_entity_poly.pdbx_seq_one_letter_code
_entity_poly.pdbx_strand_id
1 'polypeptide(L)'
;MEIIKIKQRIRKFNQENAPFYIVDHDNGEFSLCLPLDLLSEEYGLYCQDAFDAYAAESGESAYSQNGLKTHGSGYEWEAAFRETFKENANIKNILFDCEAGGFFCYTNDLSLLEDFGSRFKDICENTKRFTPIVSAGIKNMVAWEAEQERLMKTVRGQLLRNPTTVFEIMTPNGNIRIMPEDSRALLNGNQKFLSIDGVAYAADELLNQELVGMQRDLFDKSLIRMKTGGNEETMTMSM
;
A
#
# COMPACT_ATOMS: atom_id res chain seq x y z
N MET A 1 18.19 -23.19 -25.64
CA MET A 1 18.56 -21.95 -26.36
C MET A 1 17.98 -20.72 -25.66
N GLU A 2 16.72 -20.75 -25.25
CA GLU A 2 16.03 -19.65 -24.53
C GLU A 2 16.66 -19.32 -23.16
N ILE A 3 16.96 -20.33 -22.33
CA ILE A 3 17.63 -20.13 -21.02
C ILE A 3 18.99 -19.43 -21.15
N ILE A 4 19.77 -19.77 -22.19
CA ILE A 4 21.08 -19.13 -22.45
C ILE A 4 20.88 -17.64 -22.76
N LYS A 5 19.84 -17.30 -23.53
CA LYS A 5 19.50 -15.92 -23.88
C LYS A 5 19.03 -15.12 -22.67
N ILE A 6 18.23 -15.72 -21.79
CA ILE A 6 17.79 -15.11 -20.52
C ILE A 6 18.99 -14.79 -19.63
N LYS A 7 19.89 -15.76 -19.40
CA LYS A 7 21.08 -15.56 -18.57
C LYS A 7 22.01 -14.48 -19.12
N GLN A 8 22.15 -14.37 -20.45
CA GLN A 8 22.95 -13.32 -21.08
C GLN A 8 22.33 -11.93 -20.90
N ARG A 9 21.00 -11.83 -21.08
CA ARG A 9 20.24 -10.60 -20.84
C ARG A 9 20.39 -10.09 -19.42
N ILE A 10 20.13 -10.96 -18.43
CA ILE A 10 20.26 -10.62 -17.01
C ILE A 10 21.70 -10.20 -16.67
N ARG A 11 22.72 -10.93 -17.13
CA ARG A 11 24.12 -10.55 -16.90
C ARG A 11 24.44 -9.16 -17.46
N LYS A 12 23.96 -8.86 -18.68
CA LYS A 12 24.16 -7.55 -19.29
C LYS A 12 23.48 -6.47 -18.46
N PHE A 13 22.21 -6.66 -18.10
CA PHE A 13 21.48 -5.72 -17.25
C PHE A 13 22.22 -5.47 -15.93
N ASN A 14 22.62 -6.53 -15.21
CA ASN A 14 23.27 -6.41 -13.90
C ASN A 14 24.62 -5.70 -13.97
N GLN A 15 25.36 -5.84 -15.08
CA GLN A 15 26.61 -5.13 -15.31
C GLN A 15 26.41 -3.64 -15.58
N GLU A 16 25.36 -3.30 -16.35
CA GLU A 16 25.08 -1.91 -16.74
C GLU A 16 24.30 -1.13 -15.66
N ASN A 17 23.57 -1.85 -14.79
CA ASN A 17 22.58 -1.25 -13.89
C ASN A 17 22.87 -1.40 -12.39
N ALA A 18 24.08 -1.83 -12.02
CA ALA A 18 24.49 -1.84 -10.61
C ALA A 18 24.23 -0.47 -9.94
N PRO A 19 23.75 -0.43 -8.68
CA PRO A 19 23.61 -1.57 -7.77
C PRO A 19 22.34 -2.41 -7.94
N PHE A 20 21.44 -2.02 -8.86
CA PHE A 20 20.28 -2.85 -9.20
C PHE A 20 20.72 -4.11 -9.96
N TYR A 21 20.06 -5.22 -9.67
CA TYR A 21 20.28 -6.46 -10.42
C TYR A 21 18.99 -7.27 -10.53
N ILE A 22 18.91 -8.08 -11.58
CA ILE A 22 17.83 -9.02 -11.81
C ILE A 22 18.26 -10.43 -11.40
N VAL A 23 17.35 -11.17 -10.79
CA VAL A 23 17.46 -12.61 -10.50
C VAL A 23 16.39 -13.38 -11.27
N ASP A 24 16.78 -14.52 -11.84
CA ASP A 24 15.88 -15.54 -12.39
C ASP A 24 15.61 -16.57 -11.29
N HIS A 25 14.34 -16.79 -10.95
CA HIS A 25 13.95 -17.76 -9.92
C HIS A 25 13.76 -19.19 -10.45
N ASP A 26 14.08 -19.43 -11.74
CA ASP A 26 13.96 -20.71 -12.44
C ASP A 26 12.52 -21.28 -12.47
N ASN A 27 11.52 -20.49 -12.08
CA ASN A 27 10.09 -20.84 -12.07
C ASN A 27 9.25 -19.99 -13.05
N GLY A 28 9.91 -19.16 -13.87
CA GLY A 28 9.28 -18.22 -14.79
C GLY A 28 9.09 -16.80 -14.24
N GLU A 29 9.42 -16.58 -12.96
CA GLU A 29 9.42 -15.27 -12.30
C GLU A 29 10.83 -14.69 -12.23
N PHE A 30 10.91 -13.37 -12.37
CA PHE A 30 12.13 -12.59 -12.23
C PHE A 30 11.92 -11.56 -11.14
N SER A 31 13.00 -11.20 -10.43
CA SER A 31 12.99 -10.08 -9.49
C SER A 31 14.00 -9.02 -9.88
N LEU A 32 13.66 -7.76 -9.65
CA LEU A 32 14.58 -6.62 -9.63
C LEU A 32 14.89 -6.31 -8.16
N CYS A 33 16.17 -6.29 -7.82
CA CYS A 33 16.65 -6.27 -6.45
C CYS A 33 17.57 -5.06 -6.20
N LEU A 34 17.43 -4.47 -5.01
CA LEU A 34 18.37 -3.53 -4.41
C LEU A 34 18.49 -3.86 -2.91
N PRO A 35 19.47 -4.68 -2.50
CA PRO A 35 19.65 -5.12 -1.11
C PRO A 35 20.46 -4.07 -0.33
N LEU A 36 19.77 -3.08 0.22
CA LEU A 36 20.34 -1.90 0.88
C LEU A 36 21.37 -2.27 1.96
N ASP A 37 21.06 -3.26 2.79
CA ASP A 37 21.94 -3.70 3.88
C ASP A 37 23.21 -4.44 3.41
N LEU A 38 23.25 -4.85 2.14
CA LEU A 38 24.35 -5.63 1.54
C LEU A 38 25.10 -4.85 0.46
N LEU A 39 24.83 -3.56 0.30
CA LEU A 39 25.55 -2.72 -0.65
C LEU A 39 27.02 -2.60 -0.26
N SER A 40 27.90 -2.70 -1.26
CA SER A 40 29.34 -2.49 -1.09
C SER A 40 29.64 -1.03 -0.73
N GLU A 41 30.86 -0.75 -0.26
CA GLU A 41 31.27 0.62 0.11
C GLU A 41 31.02 1.66 -1.00
N GLU A 42 31.17 1.28 -2.29
CA GLU A 42 30.88 2.13 -3.44
C GLU A 42 29.42 2.61 -3.47
N TYR A 43 28.49 1.76 -3.03
CA TYR A 43 27.05 2.01 -3.05
C TYR A 43 26.43 2.16 -1.65
N GLY A 44 27.24 2.20 -0.59
CA GLY A 44 26.75 2.13 0.80
C GLY A 44 25.82 3.29 1.19
N LEU A 45 25.85 4.41 0.45
CA LEU A 45 24.96 5.56 0.61
C LEU A 45 24.18 5.87 -0.68
N TYR A 46 23.94 4.86 -1.53
CA TYR A 46 23.33 5.05 -2.84
C TYR A 46 21.99 5.80 -2.73
N CYS A 47 21.93 6.98 -3.33
CA CYS A 47 20.79 7.92 -3.31
C CYS A 47 20.28 8.33 -1.92
N GLN A 48 21.02 8.06 -0.83
CA GLN A 48 20.59 8.36 0.54
C GLN A 48 20.28 9.85 0.75
N ASP A 49 21.01 10.74 0.06
CA ASP A 49 20.78 12.19 0.11
C ASP A 49 19.34 12.60 -0.25
N ALA A 50 18.66 11.85 -1.13
CA ALA A 50 17.28 12.13 -1.49
C ALA A 50 16.30 11.83 -0.34
N PHE A 51 16.56 10.76 0.41
CA PHE A 51 15.78 10.39 1.59
C PHE A 51 16.10 11.29 2.79
N ASP A 52 17.37 11.63 2.99
CA ASP A 52 17.78 12.60 4.01
C ASP A 52 17.18 13.99 3.74
N ALA A 53 17.02 14.38 2.47
CA ALA A 53 16.31 15.61 2.10
C ALA A 53 14.82 15.56 2.45
N TYR A 54 14.16 14.41 2.29
CA TYR A 54 12.79 14.23 2.76
C TYR A 54 12.69 14.31 4.29
N ALA A 55 13.63 13.72 5.02
CA ALA A 55 13.72 13.84 6.48
C ALA A 55 13.73 15.32 6.90
N ALA A 56 14.62 16.10 6.30
CA ALA A 56 14.75 17.53 6.56
C ALA A 56 13.49 18.32 6.19
N GLU A 57 12.84 17.97 5.07
CA GLU A 57 11.56 18.57 4.65
C GLU A 57 10.45 18.33 5.69
N SER A 58 10.38 17.11 6.24
CA SER A 58 9.38 16.70 7.24
C SER A 58 9.71 17.17 8.66
N GLY A 59 10.84 17.86 8.86
CA GLY A 59 11.30 18.28 10.18
C GLY A 59 11.87 17.14 11.03
N GLU A 60 12.20 16.02 10.41
CA GLU A 60 12.77 14.83 11.04
C GLU A 60 14.31 14.87 11.01
N SER A 61 14.94 14.19 11.97
CA SER A 61 16.38 13.95 11.94
C SER A 61 16.70 12.89 10.89
N ALA A 62 17.77 13.06 10.13
CA ALA A 62 18.26 12.03 9.18
C ALA A 62 18.65 10.71 9.87
N TYR A 63 18.90 10.76 11.18
CA TYR A 63 19.22 9.60 12.01
C TYR A 63 18.29 9.50 13.21
N SER A 64 17.89 8.28 13.51
CA SER A 64 17.21 7.89 14.75
C SER A 64 18.14 8.02 15.96
N GLN A 65 17.57 7.92 17.17
CA GLN A 65 18.33 7.95 18.42
C GLN A 65 19.39 6.85 18.53
N ASN A 66 19.20 5.73 17.81
CA ASN A 66 20.13 4.60 17.78
C ASN A 66 21.21 4.72 16.70
N GLY A 67 21.27 5.86 15.99
CA GLY A 67 22.24 6.11 14.93
C GLY A 67 21.92 5.46 13.58
N LEU A 68 20.75 4.82 13.45
CA LEU A 68 20.24 4.28 12.18
C LEU A 68 19.60 5.40 11.34
N LYS A 69 19.66 5.29 10.01
CA LYS A 69 18.95 6.19 9.10
C LYS A 69 17.44 6.16 9.35
N THR A 70 16.82 7.33 9.33
CA THR A 70 15.37 7.46 9.53
C THR A 70 14.58 7.10 8.28
N HIS A 71 15.13 7.43 7.10
CA HIS A 71 14.54 7.15 5.79
C HIS A 71 15.56 6.47 4.87
N GLY A 72 15.07 5.90 3.77
CA GLY A 72 15.82 5.10 2.81
C GLY A 72 15.52 3.61 2.89
N SER A 73 14.46 3.20 3.60
CA SER A 73 14.07 1.79 3.69
C SER A 73 13.52 1.26 2.36
N GLY A 74 13.52 -0.06 2.16
CA GLY A 74 13.00 -0.66 0.93
C GLY A 74 11.54 -0.31 0.62
N TYR A 75 10.70 -0.09 1.64
CA TYR A 75 9.32 0.40 1.46
C TYR A 75 9.26 1.81 0.86
N GLU A 76 10.18 2.69 1.22
CA GLU A 76 10.24 4.04 0.67
C GLU A 76 10.85 4.05 -0.74
N TRP A 77 11.75 3.12 -1.02
CA TRP A 77 12.18 2.82 -2.38
C TRP A 77 11.03 2.32 -3.25
N GLU A 78 10.16 1.45 -2.72
CA GLU A 78 8.92 1.06 -3.40
C GLU A 78 8.03 2.28 -3.67
N ALA A 79 7.84 3.16 -2.68
CA ALA A 79 7.06 4.38 -2.83
C ALA A 79 7.60 5.26 -3.97
N ALA A 80 8.92 5.48 -4.00
CA ALA A 80 9.58 6.24 -5.06
C ALA A 80 9.46 5.56 -6.44
N PHE A 81 9.56 4.23 -6.49
CA PHE A 81 9.40 3.45 -7.72
C PHE A 81 7.98 3.56 -8.27
N ARG A 82 6.97 3.38 -7.41
CA ARG A 82 5.56 3.54 -7.78
C ARG A 82 5.26 4.96 -8.27
N GLU A 83 5.77 5.97 -7.57
CA GLU A 83 5.61 7.37 -7.98
C GLU A 83 6.25 7.64 -9.35
N THR A 84 7.43 7.08 -9.60
CA THR A 84 8.13 7.20 -10.89
C THR A 84 7.29 6.68 -12.06
N PHE A 85 6.60 5.56 -11.86
CA PHE A 85 5.86 4.85 -12.90
C PHE A 85 4.34 4.92 -12.74
N LYS A 86 3.81 5.87 -11.96
CA LYS A 86 2.38 5.94 -11.62
C LYS A 86 1.45 6.05 -12.84
N GLU A 87 1.92 6.70 -13.92
CA GLU A 87 1.18 6.84 -15.17
C GLU A 87 1.38 5.65 -16.13
N ASN A 88 2.26 4.71 -15.79
CA ASN A 88 2.53 3.54 -16.61
C ASN A 88 1.59 2.39 -16.23
N ALA A 89 0.67 2.04 -17.13
CA ALA A 89 -0.30 0.98 -16.91
C ALA A 89 0.30 -0.40 -16.58
N ASN A 90 1.58 -0.65 -16.91
CA ASN A 90 2.27 -1.90 -16.61
C ASN A 90 2.72 -2.01 -15.14
N ILE A 91 2.69 -0.94 -14.35
CA ILE A 91 3.06 -0.99 -12.93
C ILE A 91 2.20 -1.96 -12.13
N LYS A 92 0.95 -2.20 -12.57
CA LYS A 92 0.03 -3.18 -11.96
C LYS A 92 0.45 -4.63 -12.17
N ASN A 93 1.39 -4.90 -13.09
CA ASN A 93 1.93 -6.23 -13.36
C ASN A 93 3.20 -6.51 -12.55
N ILE A 94 3.60 -5.58 -11.68
CA ILE A 94 4.72 -5.71 -10.76
C ILE A 94 4.17 -6.01 -9.37
N LEU A 95 4.66 -7.09 -8.76
CA LEU A 95 4.46 -7.39 -7.35
C LEU A 95 5.63 -6.84 -6.56
N PHE A 96 5.40 -6.37 -5.34
CA PHE A 96 6.45 -5.83 -4.47
C PHE A 96 6.49 -6.64 -3.19
N ASP A 97 7.71 -6.97 -2.75
CA ASP A 97 8.00 -7.64 -1.48
C ASP A 97 9.19 -6.91 -0.82
N CYS A 98 9.04 -5.59 -0.70
CA CYS A 98 10.09 -4.76 -0.14
C CYS A 98 10.14 -4.93 1.38
N GLU A 99 11.34 -4.82 1.93
CA GLU A 99 11.59 -4.92 3.36
C GLU A 99 12.41 -3.70 3.81
N ALA A 100 12.59 -3.54 5.13
CA ALA A 100 13.41 -2.44 5.65
C ALA A 100 14.82 -2.43 5.02
N GLY A 101 15.42 -3.61 4.87
CA GLY A 101 16.78 -3.80 4.36
C GLY A 101 16.92 -3.92 2.84
N GLY A 102 15.84 -3.81 2.05
CA GLY A 102 15.95 -3.95 0.61
C GLY A 102 14.67 -3.71 -0.20
N PHE A 103 14.86 -3.20 -1.41
CA PHE A 103 13.80 -3.06 -2.40
C PHE A 103 13.79 -4.29 -3.32
N PHE A 104 12.63 -4.92 -3.44
CA PHE A 104 12.42 -6.11 -4.26
C PHE A 104 11.06 -6.06 -4.97
N CYS A 105 11.07 -6.26 -6.28
CA CYS A 105 9.84 -6.38 -7.05
C CYS A 105 9.93 -7.49 -8.11
N TYR A 106 8.79 -8.07 -8.48
CA TYR A 106 8.70 -9.32 -9.20
C TYR A 106 7.73 -9.21 -10.37
N THR A 107 8.03 -9.94 -11.44
CA THR A 107 7.10 -10.19 -12.55
C THR A 107 7.59 -11.35 -13.40
N ASN A 108 6.68 -11.93 -14.20
CA ASN A 108 7.03 -12.96 -15.18
C ASN A 108 7.52 -12.38 -16.52
N ASP A 109 7.58 -11.04 -16.65
CA ASP A 109 8.09 -10.35 -17.83
C ASP A 109 9.48 -9.73 -17.57
N LEU A 110 10.53 -10.45 -17.95
CA LEU A 110 11.92 -9.97 -17.87
C LEU A 110 12.13 -8.63 -18.60
N SER A 111 11.47 -8.41 -19.73
CA SER A 111 11.69 -7.19 -20.52
C SER A 111 11.12 -5.96 -19.81
N LEU A 112 10.03 -6.16 -19.04
CA LEU A 112 9.45 -5.12 -18.21
C LEU A 112 10.39 -4.72 -17.07
N LEU A 113 11.04 -5.68 -16.40
CA LEU A 113 12.02 -5.37 -15.35
C LEU A 113 13.27 -4.70 -15.91
N GLU A 114 13.75 -5.10 -17.09
CA GLU A 114 14.86 -4.43 -17.74
C GLU A 114 14.52 -2.95 -18.05
N ASP A 115 13.35 -2.69 -18.64
CA ASP A 115 12.90 -1.32 -18.95
C ASP A 115 12.75 -0.48 -17.67
N PHE A 116 12.02 -0.99 -16.69
CA PHE A 116 11.75 -0.26 -15.46
C PHE A 116 13.02 -0.05 -14.64
N GLY A 117 13.85 -1.09 -14.49
CA GLY A 117 15.09 -1.02 -13.73
C GLY A 117 16.07 -0.02 -14.31
N SER A 118 16.30 -0.04 -15.63
CA SER A 118 17.22 0.93 -16.27
C SER A 118 16.71 2.36 -16.20
N ARG A 119 15.42 2.58 -16.49
CA ARG A 119 14.83 3.92 -16.41
C ARG A 119 14.80 4.46 -14.98
N PHE A 120 14.55 3.59 -14.01
CA PHE A 120 14.55 3.96 -12.60
C PHE A 120 15.96 4.33 -12.15
N LYS A 121 16.99 3.55 -12.53
CA LYS A 121 18.39 3.89 -12.27
C LYS A 121 18.77 5.25 -12.84
N ASP A 122 18.44 5.53 -14.11
CA ASP A 122 18.72 6.82 -14.74
C ASP A 122 18.11 8.00 -13.97
N ILE A 123 16.94 7.78 -13.35
CA ILE A 123 16.28 8.77 -12.50
C ILE A 123 17.01 8.89 -11.17
N CYS A 124 17.35 7.78 -10.51
CA CYS A 124 18.07 7.72 -9.24
C CYS A 124 19.41 8.47 -9.30
N GLU A 125 20.16 8.31 -10.39
CA GLU A 125 21.45 8.97 -10.61
C GLU A 125 21.32 10.46 -10.96
N ASN A 126 20.11 10.93 -11.21
CA ASN A 126 19.81 12.34 -11.33
C ASN A 126 19.14 12.82 -10.04
N THR A 127 19.93 13.12 -9.02
CA THR A 127 19.45 13.55 -7.68
C THR A 127 18.39 14.65 -7.76
N LYS A 128 18.56 15.65 -8.64
CA LYS A 128 17.59 16.74 -8.82
C LYS A 128 16.21 16.26 -9.27
N ARG A 129 16.15 15.19 -10.07
CA ARG A 129 14.91 14.55 -10.49
C ARG A 129 14.40 13.56 -9.44
N PHE A 130 15.29 12.83 -8.77
CA PHE A 130 14.91 11.78 -7.83
C PHE A 130 14.37 12.31 -6.50
N THR A 131 14.99 13.34 -5.92
CA THR A 131 14.54 13.91 -4.63
C THR A 131 13.06 14.28 -4.58
N PRO A 132 12.47 15.03 -5.55
CA PRO A 132 11.05 15.32 -5.51
C PRO A 132 10.16 14.09 -5.70
N ILE A 133 10.64 13.05 -6.40
CA ILE A 133 9.93 11.77 -6.56
C ILE A 133 9.88 11.01 -5.23
N VAL A 134 11.00 10.96 -4.50
CA VAL A 134 11.05 10.35 -3.17
C VAL A 134 10.06 11.03 -2.24
N SER A 135 10.10 12.36 -2.14
CA SER A 135 9.18 13.12 -1.27
C SER A 135 7.71 12.89 -1.63
N ALA A 136 7.37 12.96 -2.93
CA ALA A 136 6.00 12.71 -3.38
C ALA A 136 5.55 11.26 -3.14
N GLY A 137 6.41 10.28 -3.44
CA GLY A 137 6.13 8.87 -3.26
C GLY A 137 5.85 8.52 -1.80
N ILE A 138 6.72 8.93 -0.88
CA ILE A 138 6.53 8.65 0.55
C ILE A 138 5.24 9.31 1.06
N LYS A 139 4.97 10.58 0.73
CA LYS A 139 3.73 11.25 1.13
C LYS A 139 2.48 10.57 0.59
N ASN A 140 2.50 10.14 -0.67
CA ASN A 140 1.38 9.44 -1.28
C ASN A 140 1.14 8.07 -0.62
N MET A 141 2.20 7.35 -0.27
CA MET A 141 2.10 6.08 0.44
C MET A 141 1.52 6.27 1.84
N VAL A 142 2.05 7.23 2.62
CA VAL A 142 1.53 7.57 3.96
C VAL A 142 0.05 7.99 3.89
N ALA A 143 -0.31 8.83 2.92
CA ALA A 143 -1.70 9.26 2.74
C ALA A 143 -2.62 8.09 2.37
N TRP A 144 -2.15 7.18 1.52
CA TRP A 144 -2.90 5.98 1.16
C TRP A 144 -3.06 5.02 2.35
N GLU A 145 -2.02 4.78 3.13
CA GLU A 145 -2.08 3.95 4.34
C GLU A 145 -3.05 4.52 5.38
N ALA A 146 -2.97 5.83 5.64
CA ALA A 146 -3.90 6.53 6.52
C ALA A 146 -5.35 6.39 6.02
N GLU A 147 -5.57 6.49 4.71
CA GLU A 147 -6.89 6.30 4.12
C GLU A 147 -7.38 4.86 4.24
N GLN A 148 -6.51 3.87 4.02
CA GLN A 148 -6.87 2.46 4.23
C GLN A 148 -7.16 2.17 5.70
N GLU A 149 -6.36 2.69 6.63
CA GLU A 149 -6.60 2.52 8.07
C GLU A 149 -7.95 3.15 8.46
N ARG A 150 -8.23 4.36 7.99
CA ARG A 150 -9.51 5.05 8.20
C ARG A 150 -10.66 4.25 7.62
N LEU A 151 -10.55 3.78 6.38
CA LEU A 151 -11.55 2.93 5.74
C LEU A 151 -11.81 1.67 6.56
N MET A 152 -10.75 1.00 7.04
CA MET A 152 -10.86 -0.23 7.82
C MET A 152 -11.48 -0.03 9.21
N LYS A 153 -11.54 1.21 9.71
CA LYS A 153 -12.28 1.57 10.93
C LYS A 153 -13.77 1.79 10.69
N THR A 154 -14.25 1.73 9.45
CA THR A 154 -15.68 1.89 9.11
C THR A 154 -16.38 0.55 8.88
N VAL A 155 -17.72 0.58 8.90
CA VAL A 155 -18.55 -0.55 8.45
C VAL A 155 -18.17 -0.97 7.03
N ARG A 156 -18.02 -0.01 6.09
CA ARG A 156 -17.61 -0.28 4.70
C ARG A 156 -16.33 -1.09 4.62
N GLY A 157 -15.30 -0.69 5.37
CA GLY A 157 -14.01 -1.39 5.38
C GLY A 157 -14.13 -2.83 5.86
N GLN A 158 -14.91 -3.10 6.89
CA GLN A 158 -15.08 -4.47 7.39
C GLN A 158 -15.87 -5.36 6.44
N LEU A 159 -16.89 -4.82 5.78
CA LEU A 159 -17.64 -5.52 4.74
C LEU A 159 -16.74 -5.87 3.54
N LEU A 160 -15.89 -4.95 3.09
CA LEU A 160 -14.89 -5.19 2.04
C LEU A 160 -13.89 -6.28 2.46
N ARG A 161 -13.40 -6.21 3.71
CA ARG A 161 -12.40 -7.16 4.25
C ARG A 161 -12.96 -8.58 4.41
N ASN A 162 -14.25 -8.72 4.70
CA ASN A 162 -14.86 -10.02 5.00
C ASN A 162 -16.10 -10.28 4.13
N PRO A 163 -15.93 -10.51 2.81
CA PRO A 163 -17.04 -10.54 1.85
C PRO A 163 -17.99 -11.73 1.99
N THR A 164 -17.64 -12.74 2.78
CA THR A 164 -18.43 -13.96 3.00
C THR A 164 -19.01 -14.05 4.41
N THR A 165 -18.89 -12.99 5.19
CA THR A 165 -19.26 -12.95 6.61
C THR A 165 -20.65 -12.36 6.80
N VAL A 166 -21.40 -12.90 7.76
CA VAL A 166 -22.61 -12.28 8.30
C VAL A 166 -22.19 -11.25 9.35
N PHE A 167 -22.78 -10.06 9.28
CA PHE A 167 -22.54 -9.01 10.26
C PHE A 167 -23.77 -8.75 11.11
N GLU A 168 -23.59 -8.68 12.42
CA GLU A 168 -24.58 -8.14 13.36
C GLU A 168 -24.05 -6.80 13.87
N ILE A 169 -24.70 -5.71 13.50
CA ILE A 169 -24.22 -4.35 13.76
C ILE A 169 -25.18 -3.67 14.72
N MET A 170 -24.67 -3.29 15.89
CA MET A 170 -25.34 -2.42 16.83
C MET A 170 -25.06 -0.97 16.45
N THR A 171 -26.07 -0.26 15.98
CA THR A 171 -25.97 1.16 15.62
C THR A 171 -26.73 2.03 16.62
N PRO A 172 -26.49 3.35 16.66
CA PRO A 172 -27.31 4.30 17.43
C PRO A 172 -28.80 4.25 17.05
N ASN A 173 -29.10 3.87 15.80
CA ASN A 173 -30.43 3.87 15.22
C ASN A 173 -31.15 2.51 15.36
N GLY A 174 -30.50 1.53 15.99
CA GLY A 174 -31.01 0.17 16.12
C GLY A 174 -30.03 -0.89 15.65
N ASN A 175 -30.47 -2.15 15.70
CA ASN A 175 -29.64 -3.27 15.31
C ASN A 175 -29.95 -3.69 13.87
N ILE A 176 -28.91 -4.05 13.12
CA ILE A 176 -29.07 -4.60 11.78
C ILE A 176 -28.23 -5.85 11.60
N ARG A 177 -28.79 -6.82 10.89
CA ARG A 177 -28.07 -7.99 10.39
C ARG A 177 -27.86 -7.85 8.89
N ILE A 178 -26.61 -7.98 8.44
CA ILE A 178 -26.23 -7.90 7.03
C ILE A 178 -25.73 -9.28 6.59
N MET A 179 -26.39 -9.86 5.59
CA MET A 179 -25.95 -11.10 4.97
C MET A 179 -24.90 -10.81 3.88
N PRO A 180 -24.07 -11.80 3.47
CA PRO A 180 -23.06 -11.60 2.44
C PRO A 180 -23.60 -11.04 1.11
N GLU A 181 -24.79 -11.46 0.70
CA GLU A 181 -25.50 -10.95 -0.48
C GLU A 181 -25.88 -9.48 -0.34
N ASP A 182 -26.39 -9.07 0.83
CA ASP A 182 -26.76 -7.69 1.13
C ASP A 182 -25.51 -6.81 1.21
N SER A 183 -24.43 -7.31 1.83
CA SER A 183 -23.14 -6.63 1.86
C SER A 183 -22.65 -6.33 0.45
N ARG A 184 -22.75 -7.29 -0.48
CA ARG A 184 -22.36 -7.08 -1.87
C ARG A 184 -23.25 -6.03 -2.54
N ALA A 185 -24.56 -6.07 -2.31
CA ALA A 185 -25.52 -5.12 -2.87
C ALA A 185 -25.35 -3.69 -2.32
N LEU A 186 -24.97 -3.54 -1.05
CA LEU A 186 -24.66 -2.26 -0.43
C LEU A 186 -23.35 -1.69 -1.01
N LEU A 187 -22.29 -2.51 -1.08
CA LEU A 187 -20.97 -2.07 -1.54
C LEU A 187 -20.92 -1.70 -3.03
N ASN A 188 -21.70 -2.36 -3.87
CA ASN A 188 -21.75 -2.06 -5.31
C ASN A 188 -22.81 -1.00 -5.68
N GLY A 189 -23.55 -0.47 -4.69
CA GLY A 189 -24.57 0.55 -4.88
C GLY A 189 -25.91 0.06 -5.46
N ASN A 190 -26.10 -1.25 -5.62
CA ASN A 190 -27.38 -1.83 -6.04
C ASN A 190 -28.48 -1.63 -4.98
N GLN A 191 -28.09 -1.59 -3.70
CA GLN A 191 -28.97 -1.28 -2.58
C GLN A 191 -28.61 0.08 -1.99
N LYS A 192 -29.47 1.08 -2.23
CA LYS A 192 -29.25 2.48 -1.78
C LYS A 192 -29.81 2.78 -0.39
N PHE A 193 -30.74 1.94 0.08
CA PHE A 193 -31.42 2.11 1.36
C PHE A 193 -31.49 0.78 2.11
N LEU A 194 -31.47 0.85 3.43
CA LEU A 194 -31.67 -0.28 4.34
C LEU A 194 -32.70 0.10 5.40
N SER A 195 -33.36 -0.90 5.97
CA SER A 195 -34.25 -0.70 7.11
C SER A 195 -33.54 -1.09 8.40
N ILE A 196 -33.49 -0.17 9.37
CA ILE A 196 -33.03 -0.40 10.74
C ILE A 196 -34.23 -0.13 11.64
N ASP A 197 -34.67 -1.13 12.41
CA ASP A 197 -35.86 -1.06 13.28
C ASP A 197 -37.11 -0.47 12.60
N GLY A 198 -37.31 -0.77 11.30
CA GLY A 198 -38.46 -0.33 10.52
C GLY A 198 -38.33 1.07 9.91
N VAL A 199 -37.23 1.78 10.14
CA VAL A 199 -36.94 3.10 9.55
C VAL A 199 -35.95 2.95 8.41
N ALA A 200 -36.18 3.65 7.30
CA ALA A 200 -35.30 3.62 6.13
C ALA A 200 -34.12 4.60 6.29
N TYR A 201 -32.91 4.10 6.10
CA TYR A 201 -31.66 4.86 6.13
C TYR A 201 -30.91 4.72 4.82
N ALA A 202 -30.17 5.76 4.42
CA ALA A 202 -29.28 5.67 3.27
C ALA A 202 -28.14 4.68 3.55
N ALA A 203 -27.76 3.87 2.56
CA ALA A 203 -26.67 2.91 2.68
C ALA A 203 -25.36 3.58 3.12
N ASP A 204 -25.04 4.74 2.54
CA ASP A 204 -23.82 5.47 2.87
C ASP A 204 -23.78 5.96 4.32
N GLU A 205 -24.93 6.23 4.96
CA GLU A 205 -24.97 6.61 6.37
C GLU A 205 -24.52 5.48 7.29
N LEU A 206 -24.84 4.23 6.96
CA LEU A 206 -24.34 3.08 7.71
C LEU A 206 -22.90 2.75 7.30
N LEU A 207 -22.62 2.70 6.00
CA LEU A 207 -21.31 2.28 5.47
C LEU A 207 -20.17 3.19 5.97
N ASN A 208 -20.45 4.48 6.18
CA ASN A 208 -19.45 5.44 6.61
C ASN A 208 -19.35 5.58 8.15
N GLN A 209 -20.16 4.86 8.93
CA GLN A 209 -20.05 4.88 10.39
C GLN A 209 -18.74 4.23 10.86
N GLU A 210 -18.09 4.90 11.81
CA GLU A 210 -16.91 4.38 12.50
C GLU A 210 -17.28 3.33 13.55
N LEU A 211 -16.42 2.33 13.67
CA LEU A 211 -16.54 1.23 14.61
C LEU A 211 -15.96 1.60 15.96
N VAL A 212 -16.75 1.46 17.01
CA VAL A 212 -16.32 1.61 18.42
C VAL A 212 -16.13 0.26 19.10
N GLY A 213 -16.51 -0.84 18.44
CA GLY A 213 -16.28 -2.20 18.92
C GLY A 213 -16.48 -3.22 17.80
N MET A 214 -15.68 -4.29 17.83
CA MET A 214 -15.78 -5.40 16.89
C MET A 214 -15.33 -6.70 17.56
N GLN A 215 -16.09 -7.76 17.33
CA GLN A 215 -15.76 -9.11 17.81
C GLN A 215 -16.18 -10.15 16.77
N ARG A 216 -15.23 -11.00 16.36
CA ARG A 216 -15.56 -12.22 15.62
C ARG A 216 -16.07 -13.26 16.60
N ASP A 217 -17.15 -13.95 16.24
CA ASP A 217 -17.70 -15.00 17.09
C ASP A 217 -16.69 -16.16 17.23
N LEU A 218 -16.57 -16.69 18.45
CA LEU A 218 -15.59 -17.73 18.80
C LEU A 218 -15.98 -19.10 18.25
N PHE A 219 -17.28 -19.35 18.11
CA PHE A 219 -17.83 -20.63 17.68
C PHE A 219 -18.32 -20.59 16.22
N ASP A 220 -18.59 -19.40 15.70
CA ASP A 220 -18.93 -19.16 14.30
C ASP A 220 -17.98 -18.14 13.63
N LYS A 221 -16.96 -18.63 12.95
CA LYS A 221 -16.00 -17.76 12.24
C LYS A 221 -16.64 -16.94 11.10
N SER A 222 -17.84 -17.32 10.66
CA SER A 222 -18.62 -16.63 9.64
C SER A 222 -19.48 -15.48 10.18
N LEU A 223 -19.46 -15.25 11.50
CA LEU A 223 -20.19 -14.16 12.15
C LEU A 223 -19.22 -13.13 12.77
N ILE A 224 -19.43 -11.86 12.43
CA ILE A 224 -18.78 -10.73 13.10
C ILE A 224 -19.85 -9.83 13.71
N ARG A 225 -19.69 -9.52 15.00
CA ARG A 225 -20.49 -8.52 15.70
C ARG A 225 -19.75 -7.20 15.74
N MET A 226 -20.43 -6.11 15.42
CA MET A 226 -19.88 -4.77 15.35
C MET A 226 -20.75 -3.80 16.15
N LYS A 227 -20.13 -2.72 16.63
CA LYS A 227 -20.80 -1.60 17.25
C LYS A 227 -20.28 -0.30 16.63
N THR A 228 -21.18 0.59 16.23
CA THR A 228 -20.85 1.92 15.73
C THR A 228 -21.12 2.99 16.77
N GLY A 229 -20.41 4.12 16.65
CA GLY A 229 -20.67 5.33 17.45
C GLY A 229 -21.85 6.13 16.92
N GLY A 230 -22.44 6.98 17.77
CA GLY A 230 -23.32 8.06 17.32
C GLY A 230 -22.51 9.09 16.53
N ASN A 231 -23.06 9.61 15.44
CA ASN A 231 -22.55 10.88 14.92
C ASN A 231 -22.80 11.92 16.02
N GLU A 232 -21.74 12.45 16.63
CA GLU A 232 -21.85 13.75 17.28
C GLU A 232 -22.11 14.76 16.15
N GLU A 233 -23.38 14.93 15.78
CA GLU A 233 -23.78 16.18 15.16
C GLU A 233 -23.38 17.27 16.16
N THR A 234 -22.39 18.07 15.78
CA THR A 234 -22.10 19.33 16.44
C THR A 234 -23.40 20.11 16.40
N MET A 235 -24.17 20.05 17.49
CA MET A 235 -25.28 20.96 17.72
C MET A 235 -24.67 22.36 17.78
N THR A 236 -24.65 23.04 16.64
CA THR A 236 -24.58 24.49 16.61
C THR A 236 -25.84 24.99 17.30
N MET A 237 -25.77 25.14 18.61
CA MET A 237 -26.69 25.98 19.34
C MET A 237 -26.43 27.41 18.86
N SER A 238 -27.23 27.87 17.90
CA SER A 238 -27.42 29.30 17.68
C SER A 238 -28.04 29.88 18.95
N MET A 239 -27.29 30.70 19.68
CA MET A 239 -27.85 31.81 20.44
C MET A 239 -27.74 33.08 19.59
#